data_AF-D6QZZ5-F1
#
_entry.id   AF-D6QZZ5-F1
#
_cell.length_a   1.000
_cell.length_b   1.000
_cell.length_c   1.000
_cell.angle_alpha   90.00
_cell.angle_beta   90.00
_cell.angle_gamma   90.00
#
_symmetry.space_group_name_H-M   'P 1'
#
loop_
_entity.id
_entity.type
_entity.pdbx_description
1 polymer ?
#
loop_
_entity_poly.entity_id
_entity_poly.type
_entity_poly.pdbx_seq_one_letter_code
_entity_poly.pdbx_strand_id
1 'polypeptide(L)'
;GICGDNHSVVSCYTQQMAYGVRPPNLGEWIVNLGEAAEYMFDHNIFQENLVGVDYCEKMVAETNPGVLERANSAEAPHFTEHGYRTIGDIMRSLNPFSGEFYREALQVSRYTREMFCLMEGRHVHPSTLYPGGVGTTATIQLFTDYITRLMRYVEFMKKVVPMHDDLWDFFYEALPGYEENGRRRILLGCWGAFQDPDVCNFAYKDMEDWGRRMFVTPGVVVDGKLVTNSLVDINLGIRILLGGSSYYEDWEDQEMFVTRDPLGNPVDRRHPWNQHTIPKPAKRDFDNKYSWVMSPRWYDGKDYMAADTGGGPIARLWATALGGLVDFGYVKSTGNSVQINLPKTVSKPEVTFEWKIPRDASGAPLSNAIERDRARTYFQAYAAACALYFTEKALAEIRAGRTKTWEPFSVPDEANSCGFTEAVRGVLSHHMVIRNGKIANYHPYPPTPWNASVRDSYGTPGPYEDAVQ
;
A
#
# COMPACT_ATOMS: atom_id res chain seq x y z
N GLY A 1 5.65 -12.04 -7.65
CA GLY A 1 4.46 -12.87 -7.37
C GLY A 1 4.12 -12.87 -5.89
N ILE A 2 4.09 -11.70 -5.25
CA ILE A 2 3.55 -11.53 -3.89
C ILE A 2 2.39 -10.53 -3.89
N CYS A 3 2.48 -9.49 -4.74
CA CYS A 3 1.47 -8.44 -4.97
C CYS A 3 0.99 -8.41 -6.45
N GLY A 4 0.72 -9.58 -7.02
CA GLY A 4 0.36 -9.73 -8.44
C GLY A 4 -1.07 -9.25 -8.75
N ASP A 5 -1.96 -9.47 -7.80
CA ASP A 5 -3.34 -9.00 -7.70
C ASP A 5 -3.46 -7.47 -7.76
N ASN A 6 -2.68 -6.71 -6.99
CA ASN A 6 -2.73 -5.24 -7.07
C ASN A 6 -2.48 -4.75 -8.50
N HIS A 7 -1.54 -5.37 -9.23
CA HIS A 7 -1.31 -5.06 -10.65
C HIS A 7 -2.49 -5.45 -11.54
N SER A 8 -3.16 -6.58 -11.26
CA SER A 8 -4.37 -6.98 -11.98
C SER A 8 -5.52 -6.00 -11.73
N VAL A 9 -5.71 -5.55 -10.49
CA VAL A 9 -6.73 -4.57 -10.09
C VAL A 9 -6.47 -3.22 -10.75
N VAL A 10 -5.26 -2.66 -10.64
CA VAL A 10 -4.95 -1.37 -11.29
C VAL A 10 -5.05 -1.48 -12.80
N SER A 11 -4.62 -2.60 -13.39
CA SER A 11 -4.82 -2.85 -14.82
C SER A 11 -6.32 -2.83 -15.19
N CYS A 12 -7.19 -3.38 -14.36
CA CYS A 12 -8.64 -3.27 -14.56
C CYS A 12 -9.12 -1.83 -14.43
N TYR A 13 -8.64 -1.06 -13.45
CA TYR A 13 -9.00 0.36 -13.30
C TYR A 13 -8.58 1.19 -14.53
N THR A 14 -7.37 0.97 -15.04
CA THR A 14 -6.88 1.60 -16.28
C THR A 14 -7.78 1.25 -17.47
N GLN A 15 -8.13 -0.03 -17.61
CA GLN A 15 -8.99 -0.51 -18.69
C GLN A 15 -10.42 0.04 -18.56
N GLN A 16 -10.97 0.13 -17.36
CA GLN A 16 -12.29 0.71 -17.09
C GLN A 16 -12.38 2.17 -17.55
N MET A 17 -11.33 2.95 -17.27
CA MET A 17 -11.20 4.32 -17.79
C MET A 17 -11.13 4.34 -19.32
N ALA A 18 -10.29 3.50 -19.93
CA ALA A 18 -10.15 3.45 -21.39
C ALA A 18 -11.46 3.07 -22.08
N TYR A 19 -12.20 2.09 -21.54
CA TYR A 19 -13.38 1.51 -22.17
C TYR A 19 -14.67 2.27 -21.81
N GLY A 20 -14.59 3.25 -20.91
CA GLY A 20 -15.75 3.99 -20.41
C GLY A 20 -16.75 3.09 -19.69
N VAL A 21 -16.27 2.03 -19.02
CA VAL A 21 -17.11 1.05 -18.32
C VAL A 21 -16.98 1.20 -16.82
N ARG A 22 -18.13 1.34 -16.15
CA ARG A 22 -18.24 1.31 -14.69
C ARG A 22 -18.74 -0.09 -14.28
N PRO A 23 -18.00 -0.86 -13.45
CA PRO A 23 -18.48 -2.13 -12.94
C PRO A 23 -19.70 -1.95 -12.04
N PRO A 24 -20.52 -2.99 -11.82
CA PRO A 24 -21.58 -2.91 -10.82
C PRO A 24 -21.00 -2.71 -9.42
N ASN A 25 -21.72 -2.00 -8.54
CA ASN A 25 -21.25 -1.72 -7.18
C ASN A 25 -20.84 -2.99 -6.41
N LEU A 26 -21.59 -4.08 -6.55
CA LEU A 26 -21.23 -5.36 -5.92
C LEU A 26 -19.91 -5.93 -6.45
N GLY A 27 -19.62 -5.76 -7.74
CA GLY A 27 -18.33 -6.17 -8.31
C GLY A 27 -17.17 -5.41 -7.66
N GLU A 28 -17.32 -4.10 -7.46
CA GLU A 28 -16.30 -3.27 -6.81
C GLU A 28 -16.17 -3.57 -5.29
N TRP A 29 -17.28 -3.86 -4.59
CA TRP A 29 -17.19 -4.32 -3.19
C TRP A 29 -16.44 -5.66 -3.06
N ILE A 30 -16.59 -6.57 -4.03
CA ILE A 30 -15.83 -7.82 -4.08
C ILE A 30 -14.34 -7.54 -4.30
N VAL A 31 -13.99 -6.63 -5.23
CA VAL A 31 -12.58 -6.21 -5.44
C VAL A 31 -12.00 -5.60 -4.16
N ASN A 32 -12.72 -4.69 -3.50
CA ASN A 32 -12.27 -4.10 -2.24
C ASN A 32 -12.07 -5.15 -1.13
N LEU A 33 -12.91 -6.18 -1.05
CA LEU A 33 -12.73 -7.29 -0.10
C LEU A 33 -11.53 -8.18 -0.45
N GLY A 34 -11.26 -8.39 -1.74
CA GLY A 34 -10.07 -9.08 -2.23
C GLY A 34 -8.78 -8.34 -1.84
N GLU A 35 -8.67 -7.07 -2.22
CA GLU A 35 -7.51 -6.23 -1.91
C GLU A 35 -7.33 -6.01 -0.40
N ALA A 36 -8.42 -5.94 0.38
CA ALA A 36 -8.31 -5.88 1.84
C ALA A 36 -7.70 -7.17 2.40
N ALA A 37 -8.10 -8.33 1.87
CA ALA A 37 -7.51 -9.61 2.24
C ALA A 37 -6.04 -9.74 1.81
N GLU A 38 -5.67 -9.17 0.67
CA GLU A 38 -4.27 -9.07 0.26
C GLU A 38 -3.45 -8.27 1.28
N TYR A 39 -3.90 -7.08 1.69
CA TYR A 39 -3.18 -6.31 2.71
C TYR A 39 -3.05 -7.09 4.02
N MET A 40 -4.13 -7.74 4.48
CA MET A 40 -4.11 -8.57 5.69
C MET A 40 -3.13 -9.73 5.57
N PHE A 41 -3.03 -10.36 4.40
CA PHE A 41 -2.10 -11.44 4.12
C PHE A 41 -0.64 -10.98 4.07
N ASP A 42 -0.31 -10.05 3.16
CA ASP A 42 1.07 -9.69 2.85
C ASP A 42 1.69 -8.96 4.05
N HIS A 43 0.98 -8.02 4.68
CA HIS A 43 1.51 -7.34 5.88
C HIS A 43 1.78 -8.31 7.02
N ASN A 44 0.90 -9.28 7.28
CA ASN A 44 1.12 -10.30 8.31
C ASN A 44 2.37 -11.14 8.00
N ILE A 45 2.48 -11.72 6.80
CA ILE A 45 3.59 -12.63 6.51
C ILE A 45 4.92 -11.86 6.38
N PHE A 46 4.90 -10.65 5.83
CA PHE A 46 6.08 -9.82 5.68
C PHE A 46 6.57 -9.32 7.05
N GLN A 47 5.67 -8.81 7.89
CA GLN A 47 6.01 -8.29 9.19
C GLN A 47 6.48 -9.40 10.14
N GLU A 48 5.80 -10.54 10.21
CA GLU A 48 6.11 -11.54 11.24
C GLU A 48 7.13 -12.59 10.81
N ASN A 49 7.27 -12.83 9.50
CA ASN A 49 8.12 -13.91 8.99
C ASN A 49 9.34 -13.44 8.20
N LEU A 50 9.42 -12.15 7.86
CA LEU A 50 10.58 -11.54 7.20
C LEU A 50 11.18 -10.45 8.08
N VAL A 51 10.49 -9.32 8.29
CA VAL A 51 10.99 -8.18 9.08
C VAL A 51 11.19 -8.55 10.54
N GLY A 52 10.23 -9.23 11.16
CA GLY A 52 10.27 -9.61 12.57
C GLY A 52 11.44 -10.54 12.92
N VAL A 53 12.07 -11.17 11.93
CA VAL A 53 13.29 -11.97 12.13
C VAL A 53 14.47 -11.08 12.49
N ASP A 54 14.52 -9.84 12.00
CA ASP A 54 15.56 -8.88 12.38
C ASP A 54 15.49 -8.51 13.87
N TYR A 55 14.32 -8.72 14.49
CA TYR A 55 14.02 -8.44 15.89
C TYR A 55 13.82 -9.71 16.73
N CYS A 56 14.09 -10.89 16.18
CA CYS A 56 13.98 -12.14 16.94
C CYS A 56 15.16 -12.31 17.91
N GLU A 57 14.96 -13.13 18.94
CA GLU A 57 15.98 -13.40 19.97
C GLU A 57 17.33 -13.78 19.35
N LYS A 58 17.35 -14.67 18.35
CA LYS A 58 18.61 -15.11 17.73
C LYS A 58 19.37 -13.96 17.07
N MET A 59 18.68 -13.14 16.28
CA MET A 59 19.32 -12.00 15.61
C MET A 59 19.82 -10.96 16.61
N VAL A 60 18.99 -10.64 17.62
CA VAL A 60 19.36 -9.67 18.65
C VAL A 60 20.51 -10.21 19.53
N ALA A 61 20.54 -11.51 19.82
CA ALA A 61 21.65 -12.14 20.54
C ALA A 61 22.98 -12.05 19.77
N GLU A 62 22.95 -12.23 18.45
CA GLU A 62 24.15 -12.19 17.61
C GLU A 62 24.69 -10.76 17.41
N THR A 63 23.80 -9.77 17.36
CA THR A 63 24.16 -8.39 16.99
C THR A 63 24.25 -7.45 18.19
N ASN A 64 23.36 -7.60 19.18
CA ASN A 64 23.21 -6.71 20.33
C ASN A 64 22.89 -7.48 21.64
N PRO A 65 23.82 -8.33 22.16
CA PRO A 65 23.57 -9.16 23.34
C PRO A 65 23.02 -8.41 24.56
N GLY A 66 23.51 -7.18 24.81
CA GLY A 66 23.05 -6.35 25.94
C GLY A 66 21.60 -5.86 25.79
N VAL A 67 21.11 -5.69 24.55
CA VAL A 67 19.70 -5.37 24.28
C VAL A 67 18.82 -6.57 24.65
N LEU A 68 19.25 -7.79 24.30
CA LEU A 68 18.51 -9.00 24.67
C LEU A 68 18.46 -9.22 26.20
N GLU A 69 19.56 -8.95 26.91
CA GLU A 69 19.58 -9.02 28.37
C GLU A 69 18.56 -8.07 29.01
N ARG A 70 18.50 -6.82 28.51
CA ARG A 70 17.46 -5.86 28.90
C ARG A 70 16.06 -6.37 28.55
N ALA A 71 15.85 -6.88 27.34
CA ALA A 71 14.56 -7.37 26.89
C ALA A 71 14.03 -8.52 27.78
N ASN A 72 14.91 -9.39 28.26
CA ASN A 72 14.53 -10.51 29.14
C ASN A 72 14.06 -10.08 30.53
N SER A 73 14.35 -8.84 30.95
CA SER A 73 13.92 -8.27 32.24
C SER A 73 12.88 -7.15 32.11
N ALA A 74 12.68 -6.61 30.91
CA ALA A 74 11.67 -5.59 30.63
C ALA A 74 10.27 -6.21 30.52
N GLU A 75 9.36 -5.86 31.43
CA GLU A 75 7.95 -6.27 31.35
C GLU A 75 7.27 -5.56 30.17
N ALA A 76 6.44 -6.30 29.43
CA ALA A 76 5.70 -5.77 28.28
C ALA A 76 4.46 -4.99 28.79
N PRO A 77 4.33 -3.68 28.49
CA PRO A 77 3.21 -2.85 28.96
C PRO A 77 1.82 -3.46 28.72
N HIS A 78 1.63 -4.16 27.61
CA HIS A 78 0.36 -4.74 27.19
C HIS A 78 0.34 -6.27 27.30
N PHE A 79 1.09 -6.86 28.24
CA PHE A 79 1.15 -8.32 28.40
C PHE A 79 -0.21 -8.99 28.60
N THR A 80 -1.21 -8.27 29.14
CA THR A 80 -2.58 -8.77 29.30
C THR A 80 -3.32 -8.95 27.98
N GLU A 81 -2.93 -8.20 26.96
CA GLU A 81 -3.54 -8.19 25.63
C GLU A 81 -2.96 -9.30 24.76
N HIS A 82 -1.64 -9.50 24.79
CA HIS A 82 -0.94 -10.42 23.90
C HIS A 82 -0.31 -11.66 24.55
N GLY A 83 -0.21 -11.70 25.88
CA GLY A 83 0.20 -12.88 26.65
C GLY A 83 1.71 -13.09 26.79
N TYR A 84 2.55 -12.14 26.39
CA TYR A 84 4.00 -12.20 26.55
C TYR A 84 4.41 -11.31 27.71
N ARG A 85 5.01 -11.88 28.76
CA ARG A 85 5.28 -11.14 30.00
C ARG A 85 6.42 -10.14 29.82
N THR A 86 7.46 -10.53 29.10
CA THR A 86 8.62 -9.66 28.82
C THR A 86 8.81 -9.42 27.33
N ILE A 87 9.54 -8.37 26.97
CA ILE A 87 9.90 -8.12 25.57
C ILE A 87 10.75 -9.26 25.01
N GLY A 88 11.59 -9.88 25.84
CA GLY A 88 12.34 -11.09 25.47
C GLY A 88 11.43 -12.27 25.10
N ASP A 89 10.24 -12.40 25.71
CA ASP A 89 9.24 -13.40 25.31
C ASP A 89 8.73 -13.14 23.88
N ILE A 90 8.48 -11.87 23.52
CA ILE A 90 8.08 -11.47 22.17
C ILE A 90 9.21 -11.83 21.18
N MET A 91 10.45 -11.42 21.45
CA MET A 91 11.61 -11.73 20.60
C MET A 91 11.80 -13.24 20.38
N ARG A 92 11.62 -14.05 21.43
CA ARG A 92 11.67 -15.52 21.35
C ARG A 92 10.57 -16.10 20.48
N SER A 93 9.37 -15.52 20.55
CA SER A 93 8.21 -15.94 19.75
C SER A 93 8.37 -15.68 18.24
N LEU A 94 9.26 -14.76 17.86
CA LEU A 94 9.59 -14.40 16.48
C LEU A 94 10.70 -15.26 15.85
N ASN A 95 11.35 -16.13 16.63
CA ASN A 95 12.43 -16.98 16.11
C ASN A 95 11.94 -17.86 14.93
N PRO A 96 12.68 -17.91 13.80
CA PRO A 96 12.26 -18.67 12.62
C PRO A 96 11.96 -20.14 12.93
N PHE A 97 10.75 -20.57 12.56
CA PHE A 97 10.17 -21.91 12.75
C PHE A 97 9.99 -22.41 14.20
N SER A 98 10.88 -22.05 15.12
CA SER A 98 10.81 -22.47 16.52
C SER A 98 9.90 -21.57 17.37
N GLY A 99 9.82 -20.28 17.04
CA GLY A 99 8.97 -19.30 17.70
C GLY A 99 7.48 -19.56 17.46
N GLU A 100 6.68 -19.41 18.51
CA GLU A 100 5.23 -19.64 18.43
C GLU A 100 4.55 -18.65 17.50
N PHE A 101 4.81 -17.35 17.68
CA PHE A 101 4.16 -16.30 16.91
C PHE A 101 4.57 -16.33 15.43
N TYR A 102 5.84 -16.67 15.14
CA TYR A 102 6.29 -16.95 13.77
C TYR A 102 5.42 -18.03 13.10
N ARG A 103 5.15 -19.14 13.79
CA ARG A 103 4.29 -20.23 13.26
C ARG A 103 2.82 -19.85 13.20
N GLU A 104 2.31 -19.09 14.17
CA GLU A 104 0.94 -18.56 14.18
C GLU A 104 0.70 -17.70 12.94
N ALA A 105 1.58 -16.73 12.67
CA ALA A 105 1.52 -15.85 11.51
C ALA A 105 1.56 -16.62 10.17
N LEU A 106 2.31 -17.73 10.10
CA LEU A 106 2.25 -18.62 8.93
C LEU A 106 0.87 -19.24 8.72
N GLN A 107 0.16 -19.63 9.78
CA GLN A 107 -1.22 -20.11 9.66
C GLN A 107 -2.19 -18.98 9.32
N VAL A 108 -1.97 -17.79 9.90
CA VAL A 108 -2.75 -16.59 9.57
C VAL A 108 -2.68 -16.30 8.08
N SER A 109 -1.47 -16.34 7.51
CA SER A 109 -1.24 -16.13 6.08
C SER A 109 -2.04 -17.08 5.18
N ARG A 110 -2.40 -18.28 5.66
CA ARG A 110 -3.15 -19.27 4.85
C ARG A 110 -4.61 -18.90 4.79
N TYR A 111 -5.26 -18.68 5.92
CA TYR A 111 -6.69 -18.38 5.92
C TYR A 111 -6.99 -16.95 5.41
N THR A 112 -6.04 -16.01 5.50
CA THR A 112 -6.17 -14.70 4.85
C THR A 112 -6.06 -14.82 3.32
N ARG A 113 -5.20 -15.71 2.80
CA ARG A 113 -5.23 -16.06 1.36
C ARG A 113 -6.50 -16.80 0.95
N GLU A 114 -7.09 -17.62 1.82
CA GLU A 114 -8.41 -18.20 1.54
C GLU A 114 -9.47 -17.09 1.41
N MET A 115 -9.44 -16.06 2.27
CA MET A 115 -10.31 -14.88 2.13
C MET A 115 -10.12 -14.19 0.78
N PHE A 116 -8.88 -13.98 0.36
CA PHE A 116 -8.56 -13.45 -0.96
C PHE A 116 -9.13 -14.33 -2.08
N CYS A 117 -8.90 -15.65 -2.04
CA CYS A 117 -9.36 -16.59 -3.05
C CYS A 117 -10.89 -16.67 -3.16
N LEU A 118 -11.63 -16.41 -2.07
CA LEU A 118 -13.09 -16.29 -2.13
C LEU A 118 -13.51 -15.13 -3.07
N MET A 119 -12.78 -14.02 -3.04
CA MET A 119 -13.11 -12.81 -3.81
C MET A 119 -12.52 -12.82 -5.22
N GLU A 120 -11.28 -13.30 -5.38
CA GLU A 120 -10.51 -13.17 -6.63
C GLU A 120 -10.13 -14.52 -7.29
N GLY A 121 -10.60 -15.62 -6.70
CA GLY A 121 -10.48 -16.99 -7.20
C GLY A 121 -9.21 -17.72 -6.77
N ARG A 122 -8.02 -17.12 -6.95
CA ARG A 122 -6.73 -17.74 -6.56
C ARG A 122 -5.63 -16.72 -6.31
N HIS A 123 -4.76 -16.98 -5.35
CA HIS A 123 -3.62 -16.13 -5.01
C HIS A 123 -2.31 -16.64 -5.64
N VAL A 124 -1.38 -15.80 -6.08
CA VAL A 124 -1.38 -14.32 -6.15
C VAL A 124 -1.88 -13.76 -7.50
N HIS A 125 -2.17 -14.66 -8.44
CA HIS A 125 -2.57 -14.29 -9.79
C HIS A 125 -4.07 -14.52 -9.93
N PRO A 126 -4.89 -13.48 -9.69
CA PRO A 126 -6.33 -13.65 -9.64
C PRO A 126 -6.87 -14.19 -10.96
N SER A 127 -8.03 -14.85 -10.87
CA SER A 127 -8.64 -15.54 -12.02
C SER A 127 -10.04 -15.04 -12.35
N THR A 128 -10.67 -14.30 -11.45
CA THR A 128 -12.04 -13.80 -11.62
C THR A 128 -12.11 -12.29 -11.83
N LEU A 129 -10.98 -11.58 -11.89
CA LEU A 129 -10.95 -10.15 -12.24
C LEU A 129 -10.93 -9.93 -13.75
N TYR A 130 -11.76 -8.98 -14.19
CA TYR A 130 -11.86 -8.55 -15.58
C TYR A 130 -12.10 -7.03 -15.64
N PRO A 131 -11.80 -6.36 -16.75
CA PRO A 131 -12.34 -5.03 -17.00
C PRO A 131 -13.87 -5.08 -16.92
N GLY A 132 -14.48 -4.12 -16.23
CA GLY A 132 -15.94 -4.06 -16.05
C GLY A 132 -16.48 -4.92 -14.90
N GLY A 133 -15.63 -5.58 -14.09
CA GLY A 133 -16.04 -6.19 -12.82
C GLY A 133 -15.41 -7.56 -12.55
N VAL A 134 -16.17 -8.48 -11.95
CA VAL A 134 -15.68 -9.79 -11.53
C VAL A 134 -16.58 -10.94 -11.96
N GLY A 135 -15.98 -12.10 -12.21
CA GLY A 135 -16.66 -13.38 -12.43
C GLY A 135 -17.07 -14.10 -11.14
N THR A 136 -16.70 -13.57 -9.97
CA THR A 136 -17.03 -14.13 -8.66
C THR A 136 -18.55 -14.14 -8.46
N THR A 137 -19.11 -15.33 -8.19
CA THR A 137 -20.55 -15.48 -7.97
C THR A 137 -20.92 -15.04 -6.56
N ALA A 138 -21.53 -13.87 -6.43
CA ALA A 138 -21.96 -13.32 -5.15
C ALA A 138 -23.12 -14.13 -4.53
N THR A 139 -22.88 -14.74 -3.37
CA THR A 139 -23.88 -15.49 -2.62
C THR A 139 -23.78 -15.16 -1.13
N ILE A 140 -24.85 -15.39 -0.36
CA ILE A 140 -24.76 -15.27 1.11
C ILE A 140 -23.64 -16.16 1.68
N GLN A 141 -23.49 -17.38 1.15
CA GLN A 141 -22.45 -18.32 1.58
C GLN A 141 -21.04 -17.75 1.37
N LEU A 142 -20.77 -17.13 0.21
CA LEU A 142 -19.48 -16.51 -0.09
C LEU A 142 -19.07 -15.50 0.99
N PHE A 143 -19.98 -14.60 1.35
CA PHE A 143 -19.70 -13.56 2.33
C PHE A 143 -19.65 -14.12 3.76
N THR A 144 -20.45 -15.14 4.11
CA THR A 144 -20.30 -15.80 5.42
C THR A 144 -18.95 -16.49 5.56
N ASP A 145 -18.46 -17.16 4.50
CA ASP A 145 -17.16 -17.82 4.51
C ASP A 145 -16.01 -16.81 4.68
N TYR A 146 -16.14 -15.62 4.08
CA TYR A 146 -15.20 -14.52 4.25
C TYR A 146 -15.27 -13.92 5.66
N ILE A 147 -16.46 -13.56 6.15
CA ILE A 147 -16.65 -12.93 7.48
C ILE A 147 -16.16 -13.83 8.61
N THR A 148 -16.42 -15.14 8.54
CA THR A 148 -15.94 -16.07 9.59
C THR A 148 -14.41 -16.05 9.71
N ARG A 149 -13.69 -15.89 8.59
CA ARG A 149 -12.22 -15.75 8.60
C ARG A 149 -11.79 -14.34 9.00
N LEU A 150 -12.49 -13.31 8.51
CA LEU A 150 -12.26 -11.92 8.89
C LEU A 150 -12.35 -11.73 10.40
N MET A 151 -13.38 -12.27 11.06
CA MET A 151 -13.55 -12.13 12.52
C MET A 151 -12.42 -12.79 13.32
N ARG A 152 -11.79 -13.86 12.79
CA ARG A 152 -10.58 -14.44 13.40
C ARG A 152 -9.39 -13.49 13.26
N TYR A 153 -9.24 -12.85 12.11
CA TYR A 153 -8.20 -11.85 11.88
C TYR A 153 -8.41 -10.58 12.71
N VAL A 154 -9.65 -10.13 12.89
CA VAL A 154 -9.99 -9.01 13.78
C VAL A 154 -9.56 -9.31 15.22
N GLU A 155 -9.85 -10.51 15.74
CA GLU A 155 -9.39 -10.90 17.08
C GLU A 155 -7.86 -11.01 17.17
N PHE A 156 -7.21 -11.53 16.13
CA PHE A 156 -5.75 -11.56 16.01
C PHE A 156 -5.15 -10.15 16.10
N MET A 157 -5.68 -9.16 15.35
CA MET A 157 -5.15 -7.79 15.39
C MET A 157 -5.28 -7.12 16.75
N LYS A 158 -6.26 -7.50 17.59
CA LYS A 158 -6.35 -7.01 18.97
C LYS A 158 -5.24 -7.50 19.88
N LYS A 159 -4.53 -8.57 19.50
CA LYS A 159 -3.30 -9.04 20.13
C LYS A 159 -2.08 -8.39 19.48
N VAL A 160 -2.06 -8.32 18.16
CA VAL A 160 -0.85 -7.95 17.40
C VAL A 160 -0.48 -6.48 17.52
N VAL A 161 -1.45 -5.56 17.41
CA VAL A 161 -1.17 -4.11 17.53
C VAL A 161 -0.41 -3.78 18.82
N PRO A 162 -0.93 -4.10 20.03
CA PRO A 162 -0.22 -3.78 21.27
C PRO A 162 1.10 -4.54 21.42
N MET A 163 1.21 -5.76 20.89
CA MET A 163 2.45 -6.54 20.94
C MET A 163 3.60 -5.87 20.16
N HIS A 164 3.30 -5.32 18.98
CA HIS A 164 4.31 -4.59 18.22
C HIS A 164 4.58 -3.21 18.79
N ASP A 165 3.57 -2.51 19.34
CA ASP A 165 3.82 -1.26 20.05
C ASP A 165 4.83 -1.48 21.20
N ASP A 166 4.64 -2.51 22.01
CA ASP A 166 5.58 -2.88 23.09
C ASP A 166 6.99 -3.18 22.57
N LEU A 167 7.10 -3.92 21.46
CA LEU A 167 8.40 -4.24 20.85
C LEU A 167 9.10 -2.98 20.31
N TRP A 168 8.37 -2.13 19.57
CA TRP A 168 8.92 -0.95 18.94
C TRP A 168 9.29 0.15 19.94
N ASP A 169 8.45 0.37 20.95
CA ASP A 169 8.74 1.29 22.05
C ASP A 169 9.99 0.82 22.80
N PHE A 170 10.11 -0.48 23.07
CA PHE A 170 11.31 -1.05 23.70
C PHE A 170 12.58 -0.76 22.89
N PHE A 171 12.56 -0.86 21.56
CA PHE A 171 13.77 -0.60 20.76
C PHE A 171 14.24 0.86 20.86
N TYR A 172 13.33 1.82 20.95
CA TYR A 172 13.69 3.22 21.21
C TYR A 172 14.32 3.41 22.59
N GLU A 173 13.80 2.74 23.62
CA GLU A 173 14.38 2.81 24.98
C GLU A 173 15.68 2.03 25.12
N ALA A 174 15.80 0.92 24.39
CA ALA A 174 16.92 0.00 24.46
C ALA A 174 18.17 0.55 23.77
N LEU A 175 17.97 1.29 22.68
CA LEU A 175 19.00 1.87 21.83
C LEU A 175 18.73 3.38 21.65
N PRO A 176 19.17 4.25 22.57
CA PRO A 176 19.02 5.70 22.38
C PRO A 176 19.64 6.16 21.05
N GLY A 177 18.89 6.90 20.24
CA GLY A 177 19.29 7.30 18.89
C GLY A 177 18.77 6.38 17.78
N TYR A 178 18.07 5.29 18.10
CA TYR A 178 17.48 4.39 17.08
C TYR A 178 16.38 5.06 16.26
N GLU A 179 15.88 6.23 16.68
CA GLU A 179 15.03 7.10 15.88
C GLU A 179 15.67 7.60 14.58
N GLU A 180 17.01 7.60 14.49
CA GLU A 180 17.75 7.94 13.27
C GLU A 180 17.87 6.75 12.30
N ASN A 181 17.59 5.52 12.75
CA ASN A 181 17.71 4.33 11.90
C ASN A 181 16.73 4.38 10.72
N GLY A 182 17.28 4.49 9.50
CA GLY A 182 16.49 4.63 8.29
C GLY A 182 15.70 5.94 8.22
N ARG A 183 16.05 6.95 9.04
CA ARG A 183 15.37 8.25 9.06
C ARG A 183 15.53 8.92 7.71
N ARG A 184 14.45 9.53 7.23
CA ARG A 184 14.44 10.26 5.96
C ARG A 184 13.61 11.54 6.09
N ARG A 185 13.88 12.49 5.21
CA ARG A 185 12.97 13.62 5.00
C ARG A 185 11.60 13.06 4.62
N ILE A 186 10.53 13.67 5.15
CA ILE A 186 9.16 13.24 4.85
C ILE A 186 8.84 13.65 3.43
N LEU A 187 8.93 12.68 2.51
CA LEU A 187 8.58 12.79 1.10
C LEU A 187 7.68 11.61 0.76
N LEU A 188 6.47 11.58 1.33
CA LEU A 188 5.58 10.43 1.25
C LEU A 188 4.59 10.58 0.09
N GLY A 189 4.47 9.54 -0.73
CA GLY A 189 3.43 9.42 -1.77
C GLY A 189 2.40 8.35 -1.42
N CYS A 190 1.12 8.71 -1.52
CA CYS A 190 0.00 7.78 -1.45
C CYS A 190 -0.99 8.04 -2.59
N TRP A 191 -1.39 7.01 -3.34
CA TRP A 191 -2.31 7.19 -4.50
C TRP A 191 -3.74 6.72 -4.23
N GLY A 192 -4.06 6.52 -2.95
CA GLY A 192 -5.39 6.13 -2.48
C GLY A 192 -5.73 4.67 -2.79
N ALA A 193 -6.67 4.11 -2.02
CA ALA A 193 -7.06 2.71 -2.12
C ALA A 193 -8.53 2.53 -1.75
N PHE A 194 -9.10 1.43 -2.25
CA PHE A 194 -10.50 1.04 -2.13
C PHE A 194 -11.46 2.08 -2.72
N GLN A 195 -11.97 1.78 -3.91
CA GLN A 195 -12.89 2.69 -4.59
C GLN A 195 -14.22 2.74 -3.84
N ASP A 196 -14.82 3.93 -3.71
CA ASP A 196 -16.22 4.07 -3.29
C ASP A 196 -17.12 3.88 -4.52
N PRO A 197 -17.84 2.74 -4.64
CA PRO A 197 -18.63 2.44 -5.83
C PRO A 197 -19.83 3.37 -5.99
N ASP A 198 -20.19 4.18 -4.99
CA ASP A 198 -21.28 5.15 -5.13
C ASP A 198 -20.86 6.35 -6.01
N VAL A 199 -19.57 6.67 -6.04
CA VAL A 199 -19.03 7.85 -6.76
C VAL A 199 -18.01 7.50 -7.85
N CYS A 200 -17.26 6.41 -7.70
CA CYS A 200 -16.24 6.04 -8.67
C CYS A 200 -16.87 5.52 -9.96
N ASN A 201 -16.68 6.30 -11.03
CA ASN A 201 -17.12 5.95 -12.37
C ASN A 201 -15.95 5.68 -13.33
N PHE A 202 -14.71 5.70 -12.80
CA PHE A 202 -13.46 5.52 -13.54
C PHE A 202 -13.22 6.51 -14.68
N ALA A 203 -14.03 7.57 -14.81
CA ALA A 203 -13.83 8.60 -15.82
C ALA A 203 -12.74 9.58 -15.36
N TYR A 204 -11.79 9.89 -16.25
CA TYR A 204 -10.68 10.83 -15.94
C TYR A 204 -11.18 12.21 -15.51
N LYS A 205 -12.22 12.71 -16.17
CA LYS A 205 -12.79 14.05 -15.89
C LYS A 205 -13.32 14.22 -14.46
N ASP A 206 -13.70 13.11 -13.81
CA ASP A 206 -14.25 13.08 -12.45
C ASP A 206 -13.22 12.48 -11.45
N MET A 207 -11.97 12.23 -11.90
CA MET A 207 -10.94 11.50 -11.16
C MET A 207 -10.52 12.16 -9.86
N GLU A 208 -10.51 13.48 -9.83
CA GLU A 208 -10.24 14.22 -8.61
C GLU A 208 -11.34 13.97 -7.55
N ASP A 209 -12.60 13.95 -7.97
CA ASP A 209 -13.74 13.81 -7.07
C ASP A 209 -13.86 12.39 -6.51
N TRP A 210 -13.83 11.37 -7.37
CA TRP A 210 -13.91 9.98 -6.88
C TRP A 210 -12.63 9.55 -6.17
N GLY A 211 -11.46 10.07 -6.55
CA GLY A 211 -10.20 9.80 -5.86
C GLY A 211 -10.22 10.25 -4.40
N ARG A 212 -10.77 11.45 -4.14
CA ARG A 212 -10.95 11.98 -2.77
C ARG A 212 -11.90 11.18 -1.90
N ARG A 213 -12.69 10.30 -2.50
CA ARG A 213 -13.73 9.50 -1.84
C ARG A 213 -13.32 8.04 -1.61
N MET A 214 -12.12 7.66 -2.03
CA MET A 214 -11.50 6.40 -1.66
C MET A 214 -11.44 6.21 -0.15
N PHE A 215 -11.55 4.97 0.32
CA PHE A 215 -11.50 4.68 1.76
C PHE A 215 -10.10 4.85 2.35
N VAL A 216 -9.05 4.91 1.52
CA VAL A 216 -7.74 5.48 1.85
C VAL A 216 -7.54 6.72 0.98
N THR A 217 -7.36 7.90 1.58
CA THR A 217 -7.25 9.16 0.82
C THR A 217 -5.91 9.24 0.08
N PRO A 218 -5.90 9.60 -1.22
CA PRO A 218 -4.67 9.89 -1.94
C PRO A 218 -4.00 11.15 -1.39
N GLY A 219 -2.68 11.24 -1.47
CA GLY A 219 -1.96 12.45 -1.12
C GLY A 219 -0.46 12.40 -1.32
N VAL A 220 0.12 13.58 -1.52
CA VAL A 220 1.57 13.80 -1.42
C VAL A 220 1.84 14.60 -0.16
N VAL A 221 2.68 14.06 0.72
CA VAL A 221 3.02 14.68 2.01
C VAL A 221 4.50 15.04 2.03
N VAL A 222 4.78 16.34 2.16
CA VAL A 222 6.13 16.90 2.21
C VAL A 222 6.34 17.62 3.53
N ASP A 223 7.38 17.23 4.28
CA ASP A 223 7.74 17.82 5.57
C ASP A 223 6.54 17.90 6.55
N GLY A 224 5.71 16.85 6.53
CA GLY A 224 4.51 16.72 7.36
C GLY A 224 3.30 17.52 6.92
N LYS A 225 3.32 18.13 5.72
CA LYS A 225 2.19 18.87 5.15
C LYS A 225 1.62 18.13 3.94
N LEU A 226 0.29 18.00 3.88
CA LEU A 226 -0.41 17.50 2.70
C LEU A 226 -0.34 18.57 1.59
N VAL A 227 0.41 18.30 0.54
CA VAL A 227 0.63 19.21 -0.59
C VAL A 227 -0.56 19.18 -1.56
N THR A 228 -1.02 17.98 -1.90
CA THR A 228 -2.21 17.78 -2.73
C THR A 228 -2.84 16.42 -2.40
N ASN A 229 -4.15 16.31 -2.62
CA ASN A 229 -4.91 15.05 -2.65
C ASN A 229 -5.65 14.88 -3.99
N SER A 230 -5.32 15.69 -5.01
CA SER A 230 -5.88 15.57 -6.35
C SER A 230 -5.13 14.47 -7.11
N LEU A 231 -5.85 13.42 -7.52
CA LEU A 231 -5.25 12.37 -8.37
C LEU A 231 -4.80 12.92 -9.73
N VAL A 232 -5.41 13.99 -10.24
CA VAL A 232 -4.99 14.64 -11.50
C VAL A 232 -3.64 15.32 -11.31
N ASP A 233 -3.48 16.12 -10.25
CA ASP A 233 -2.21 16.79 -9.94
C ASP A 233 -1.10 15.77 -9.66
N ILE A 234 -1.43 14.73 -8.87
CA ILE A 234 -0.50 13.64 -8.56
C ILE A 234 -0.02 12.98 -9.84
N ASN A 235 -0.94 12.60 -10.74
CA ASN A 235 -0.65 12.00 -12.03
C ASN A 235 0.27 12.90 -12.88
N LEU A 236 -0.12 14.15 -13.07
CA LEU A 236 0.63 15.10 -13.90
C LEU A 236 2.00 15.46 -13.32
N GLY A 237 2.22 15.25 -12.01
CA GLY A 237 3.51 15.41 -11.35
C GLY A 237 4.49 14.25 -11.57
N ILE A 238 4.08 13.10 -12.11
CA ILE A 238 4.99 11.94 -12.26
C ILE A 238 6.03 12.22 -13.36
N ARG A 239 7.31 11.99 -13.04
CA ARG A 239 8.45 12.06 -13.97
C ARG A 239 9.30 10.81 -13.85
N ILE A 240 9.51 10.10 -14.94
CA ILE A 240 10.45 8.98 -15.02
C ILE A 240 11.77 9.53 -15.52
N LEU A 241 12.69 9.72 -14.59
CA LEU A 241 14.04 10.13 -14.90
C LEU A 241 14.95 8.90 -15.06
N LEU A 242 16.09 9.17 -15.69
CA LEU A 242 17.28 8.34 -15.69
C LEU A 242 18.42 9.19 -15.10
N GLY A 243 19.56 8.60 -14.75
CA GLY A 243 20.69 9.35 -14.18
C GLY A 243 22.07 8.92 -14.62
N GLY A 244 22.16 8.24 -15.76
CA GLY A 244 23.34 7.43 -16.05
C GLY A 244 23.45 6.20 -15.13
N SER A 245 22.58 6.03 -14.13
CA SER A 245 22.60 4.89 -13.20
C SER A 245 21.76 3.68 -13.61
N SER A 246 20.90 3.85 -14.62
CA SER A 246 20.00 2.80 -15.11
C SER A 246 20.45 2.21 -16.46
N TYR A 247 20.26 0.90 -16.67
CA TYR A 247 20.59 0.18 -17.90
C TYR A 247 19.60 0.42 -19.06
N TYR A 248 19.28 1.69 -19.34
CA TYR A 248 18.41 2.09 -20.45
C TYR A 248 19.04 3.21 -21.27
N GLU A 249 18.62 3.33 -22.53
CA GLU A 249 18.76 4.56 -23.30
C GLU A 249 17.61 5.51 -22.97
N ASP A 250 17.86 6.80 -23.14
CA ASP A 250 16.81 7.80 -23.02
C ASP A 250 15.89 7.80 -24.24
N TRP A 251 14.69 8.36 -24.11
CA TRP A 251 13.66 8.42 -25.15
C TRP A 251 13.32 9.85 -25.56
N GLU A 252 14.25 10.78 -25.40
CA GLU A 252 14.06 12.19 -25.76
C GLU A 252 13.76 12.41 -27.25
N ASP A 253 14.26 11.52 -28.10
CA ASP A 253 14.08 11.54 -29.55
C ASP A 253 12.85 10.76 -30.04
N GLN A 254 12.15 10.05 -29.15
CA GLN A 254 10.98 9.25 -29.51
C GLN A 254 9.71 10.10 -29.66
N GLU A 255 8.67 9.55 -30.31
CA GLU A 255 7.36 10.21 -30.35
C GLU A 255 6.73 10.31 -28.96
N MET A 256 5.93 11.35 -28.73
CA MET A 256 5.04 11.42 -27.58
C MET A 256 3.68 10.85 -27.97
N PHE A 257 3.21 9.87 -27.19
CA PHE A 257 1.88 9.29 -27.37
C PHE A 257 0.76 10.24 -26.92
N VAL A 258 0.99 10.97 -25.83
CA VAL A 258 0.00 11.81 -25.15
C VAL A 258 0.61 13.18 -24.85
N THR A 259 0.15 14.22 -25.51
CA THR A 259 0.61 15.61 -25.27
C THR A 259 -0.30 16.39 -24.34
N ARG A 260 -1.57 15.97 -24.22
CA ARG A 260 -2.55 16.51 -23.27
C ARG A 260 -3.38 15.38 -22.67
N ASP A 261 -3.73 15.52 -21.39
CA ASP A 261 -4.66 14.61 -20.72
C ASP A 261 -6.13 14.87 -21.18
N PRO A 262 -7.11 14.05 -20.75
CA PRO A 262 -8.51 14.26 -21.11
C PRO A 262 -9.14 15.59 -20.63
N LEU A 263 -8.51 16.29 -19.68
CA LEU A 263 -8.91 17.61 -19.21
C LEU A 263 -8.19 18.74 -19.98
N GLY A 264 -7.29 18.41 -20.90
CA GLY A 264 -6.53 19.34 -21.71
C GLY A 264 -5.24 19.84 -21.06
N ASN A 265 -4.85 19.33 -19.89
CA ASN A 265 -3.59 19.71 -19.23
C ASN A 265 -2.39 19.16 -20.01
N PRO A 266 -1.27 19.90 -20.08
CA PRO A 266 -0.07 19.41 -20.76
C PRO A 266 0.52 18.18 -20.05
N VAL A 267 0.89 17.16 -20.83
CA VAL A 267 1.53 15.95 -20.33
C VAL A 267 3.01 15.97 -20.72
N ASP A 268 3.88 15.78 -19.75
CA ASP A 268 5.33 15.79 -19.93
C ASP A 268 5.83 14.58 -20.72
N ARG A 269 6.92 14.73 -21.48
CA ARG A 269 7.61 13.62 -22.17
C ARG A 269 8.12 12.55 -21.20
N ARG A 270 8.51 12.96 -19.98
CA ARG A 270 8.98 12.07 -18.91
C ARG A 270 7.82 11.41 -18.15
N HIS A 271 6.56 11.77 -18.43
CA HIS A 271 5.41 11.10 -17.84
C HIS A 271 5.28 9.66 -18.40
N PRO A 272 4.84 8.67 -17.60
CA PRO A 272 4.76 7.26 -18.04
C PRO A 272 3.98 7.03 -19.34
N TRP A 273 2.94 7.84 -19.64
CA TRP A 273 2.24 7.77 -20.93
C TRP A 273 3.15 7.94 -22.16
N ASN A 274 4.27 8.66 -22.02
CA ASN A 274 5.19 8.99 -23.11
C ASN A 274 6.53 8.25 -23.01
N GLN A 275 6.68 7.36 -22.03
CA GLN A 275 7.91 6.60 -21.88
C GLN A 275 8.08 5.58 -23.00
N HIS A 276 9.32 5.44 -23.50
CA HIS A 276 9.75 4.29 -24.27
C HIS A 276 10.85 3.56 -23.49
N THR A 277 10.67 2.27 -23.25
CA THR A 277 11.67 1.47 -22.51
C THR A 277 12.67 0.87 -23.49
N ILE A 278 13.86 1.44 -23.58
CA ILE A 278 14.93 1.01 -24.50
C ILE A 278 16.06 0.38 -23.67
N PRO A 279 16.08 -0.95 -23.44
CA PRO A 279 17.06 -1.59 -22.59
C PRO A 279 18.45 -1.59 -23.21
N LYS A 280 19.46 -1.24 -22.41
CA LYS A 280 20.88 -1.26 -22.79
C LYS A 280 21.70 -2.00 -21.72
N PRO A 281 21.79 -3.34 -21.82
CA PRO A 281 22.63 -4.12 -20.92
C PRO A 281 24.07 -3.59 -20.91
N ALA A 282 24.63 -3.40 -19.73
CA ALA A 282 26.01 -2.94 -19.55
C ALA A 282 26.65 -3.63 -18.34
N LYS A 283 27.99 -3.57 -18.26
CA LYS A 283 28.69 -3.98 -17.05
C LYS A 283 28.31 -3.04 -15.91
N ARG A 284 28.06 -3.59 -14.72
CA ARG A 284 27.79 -2.80 -13.51
C ARG A 284 29.00 -1.93 -13.15
N ASP A 285 28.73 -0.64 -12.98
CA ASP A 285 29.67 0.38 -12.52
C ASP A 285 28.95 1.35 -11.59
N PHE A 286 29.35 1.41 -10.32
CA PHE A 286 28.68 2.23 -9.29
C PHE A 286 28.91 3.73 -9.46
N ASP A 287 29.92 4.12 -10.25
CA ASP A 287 30.14 5.51 -10.63
C ASP A 287 29.33 5.89 -11.90
N ASN A 288 28.64 4.92 -12.51
CA ASN A 288 27.84 5.09 -13.73
C ASN A 288 26.59 4.18 -13.66
N LYS A 289 26.36 3.30 -14.65
CA LYS A 289 25.20 2.40 -14.72
C LYS A 289 25.37 1.21 -13.78
N TYR A 290 24.50 1.10 -12.78
CA TYR A 290 24.54 -0.01 -11.81
C TYR A 290 23.24 -0.76 -11.58
N SER A 291 22.10 -0.29 -12.11
CA SER A 291 20.79 -0.90 -11.83
C SER A 291 19.86 -0.99 -13.04
N TRP A 292 18.92 -1.92 -13.00
CA TRP A 292 17.75 -1.95 -13.90
C TRP A 292 16.59 -1.10 -13.38
N VAL A 293 16.67 -0.57 -12.16
CA VAL A 293 15.62 0.32 -11.65
C VAL A 293 15.81 1.70 -12.27
N MET A 294 14.72 2.31 -12.75
CA MET A 294 14.69 3.71 -13.21
C MET A 294 14.57 4.67 -12.00
N SER A 295 14.52 5.98 -12.26
CA SER A 295 14.42 6.99 -11.20
C SER A 295 13.11 7.77 -11.30
N PRO A 296 11.96 7.18 -10.94
CA PRO A 296 10.72 7.94 -10.79
C PRO A 296 10.87 9.03 -9.73
N ARG A 297 10.35 10.21 -10.04
CA ARG A 297 10.30 11.40 -9.20
C ARG A 297 8.92 12.02 -9.30
N TRP A 298 8.51 12.72 -8.25
CA TRP A 298 7.32 13.55 -8.26
C TRP A 298 7.74 15.01 -8.36
N TYR A 299 7.25 15.70 -9.37
CA TYR A 299 7.58 17.07 -9.68
C TYR A 299 6.48 18.01 -9.20
N ASP A 300 6.82 18.91 -8.27
CA ASP A 300 5.89 19.87 -7.66
C ASP A 300 5.76 21.19 -8.44
N GLY A 301 6.36 21.27 -9.63
CA GLY A 301 6.51 22.51 -10.39
C GLY A 301 7.86 23.19 -10.19
N LYS A 302 8.70 22.70 -9.28
CA LYS A 302 10.03 23.25 -9.00
C LYS A 302 11.10 22.17 -8.85
N ASP A 303 10.87 21.20 -7.97
CA ASP A 303 11.85 20.21 -7.53
C ASP A 303 11.43 18.79 -7.93
N TYR A 304 12.38 17.92 -8.27
CA TYR A 304 12.15 16.51 -8.56
C TYR A 304 12.30 15.68 -7.28
N MET A 305 11.19 15.45 -6.58
CA MET A 305 11.22 14.77 -5.30
C MET A 305 11.35 13.25 -5.50
N ALA A 306 12.35 12.65 -4.85
CA ALA A 306 12.46 11.21 -4.69
C ALA A 306 11.43 10.75 -3.65
N ALA A 307 10.14 10.82 -3.98
CA ALA A 307 9.07 10.39 -3.07
C ALA A 307 9.24 8.90 -2.74
N ASP A 308 9.04 8.56 -1.48
CA ASP A 308 8.98 7.19 -1.00
C ASP A 308 7.58 6.88 -0.50
N THR A 309 7.34 5.59 -0.34
CA THR A 309 6.05 5.07 0.14
C THR A 309 6.09 4.72 1.61
N GLY A 310 7.29 4.78 2.22
CA GLY A 310 7.63 4.19 3.51
C GLY A 310 7.22 2.72 3.63
N GLY A 311 7.21 1.98 2.52
CA GLY A 311 6.75 0.60 2.47
C GLY A 311 5.23 0.45 2.44
N GLY A 312 4.49 1.55 2.20
CA GLY A 312 3.04 1.63 1.95
C GLY A 312 2.22 2.16 3.12
N PRO A 313 2.18 1.45 4.26
CA PRO A 313 1.32 1.81 5.40
C PRO A 313 1.52 3.21 5.95
N ILE A 314 2.76 3.65 6.17
CA ILE A 314 3.01 4.99 6.74
C ILE A 314 2.50 6.08 5.80
N ALA A 315 2.73 5.97 4.49
CA ALA A 315 2.25 6.98 3.53
C ALA A 315 0.72 7.04 3.48
N ARG A 316 0.04 5.89 3.49
CA ARG A 316 -1.42 5.79 3.54
C ARG A 316 -2.01 6.45 4.78
N LEU A 317 -1.45 6.12 5.94
CA LEU A 317 -1.92 6.64 7.22
C LEU A 317 -1.67 8.14 7.35
N TRP A 318 -0.50 8.64 6.91
CA TRP A 318 -0.22 10.08 6.85
C TRP A 318 -1.19 10.83 5.93
N ALA A 319 -1.35 10.39 4.68
CA ALA A 319 -2.23 11.05 3.71
C ALA A 319 -3.69 11.03 4.18
N THR A 320 -4.16 9.90 4.71
CA THR A 320 -5.53 9.77 5.24
C THR A 320 -5.74 10.61 6.49
N ALA A 321 -4.79 10.61 7.44
CA ALA A 321 -4.87 11.42 8.66
C ALA A 321 -4.96 12.91 8.34
N LEU A 322 -4.07 13.42 7.48
CA LEU A 322 -4.04 14.84 7.13
C LEU A 322 -5.18 15.24 6.18
N GLY A 323 -5.65 14.32 5.35
CA GLY A 323 -6.71 14.58 4.38
C GLY A 323 -8.06 14.90 5.04
N GLY A 324 -8.37 14.29 6.19
CA GLY A 324 -9.63 14.54 6.89
C GLY A 324 -10.88 14.10 6.14
N LEU A 325 -10.76 13.30 5.07
CA LEU A 325 -11.86 12.96 4.16
C LEU A 325 -12.54 11.62 4.48
N VAL A 326 -11.91 10.78 5.30
CA VAL A 326 -12.38 9.42 5.60
C VAL A 326 -13.11 9.39 6.95
N ASP A 327 -14.41 9.08 6.91
CA ASP A 327 -15.20 8.72 8.09
C ASP A 327 -16.34 7.78 7.65
N PHE A 328 -16.27 6.51 8.07
CA PHE A 328 -17.32 5.52 7.83
C PHE A 328 -17.58 4.64 9.07
N GLY A 329 -17.33 5.19 10.25
CA GLY A 329 -17.54 4.53 11.54
C GLY A 329 -16.46 3.52 11.92
N TYR A 330 -16.02 2.66 11.00
CA TYR A 330 -14.94 1.69 11.24
C TYR A 330 -13.55 2.33 11.19
N VAL A 331 -13.36 3.31 10.32
CA VAL A 331 -12.16 4.13 10.26
C VAL A 331 -12.57 5.59 10.21
N LYS A 332 -11.83 6.43 10.94
CA LYS A 332 -12.02 7.87 10.98
C LYS A 332 -10.69 8.61 10.96
N SER A 333 -10.56 9.53 10.03
CA SER A 333 -9.50 10.54 10.02
C SER A 333 -9.85 11.66 11.01
N THR A 334 -8.90 12.08 11.83
CA THR A 334 -9.09 13.16 12.82
C THR A 334 -8.46 14.48 12.39
N GLY A 335 -7.76 14.50 11.25
CA GLY A 335 -6.90 15.62 10.82
C GLY A 335 -5.45 15.53 11.34
N ASN A 336 -5.17 14.68 12.34
CA ASN A 336 -3.82 14.50 12.89
C ASN A 336 -3.49 13.05 13.33
N SER A 337 -4.45 12.15 13.21
CA SER A 337 -4.38 10.72 13.54
C SER A 337 -5.42 9.95 12.69
N VAL A 338 -5.39 8.63 12.78
CA VAL A 338 -6.43 7.74 12.24
C VAL A 338 -6.94 6.85 13.36
N GLN A 339 -8.25 6.90 13.61
CA GLN A 339 -8.94 5.98 14.52
C GLN A 339 -9.46 4.76 13.75
N ILE A 340 -9.21 3.58 14.28
CA ILE A 340 -9.55 2.28 13.71
C ILE A 340 -10.35 1.50 14.75
N ASN A 341 -11.63 1.29 14.48
CA ASN A 341 -12.59 0.67 15.39
C ASN A 341 -12.78 -0.80 15.03
N LEU A 342 -12.42 -1.69 15.95
CA LEU A 342 -12.63 -3.13 15.80
C LEU A 342 -13.73 -3.61 16.76
N PRO A 343 -14.78 -4.27 16.25
CA PRO A 343 -15.93 -4.68 17.06
C PRO A 343 -15.56 -5.78 18.05
N LYS A 344 -16.44 -6.03 19.03
CA LYS A 344 -16.33 -7.19 19.93
C LYS A 344 -16.17 -8.50 19.14
N THR A 345 -15.27 -9.35 19.60
CA THR A 345 -15.02 -10.69 19.05
C THR A 345 -15.41 -11.77 20.07
N VAL A 346 -15.09 -13.04 19.80
CA VAL A 346 -15.50 -14.16 20.67
C VAL A 346 -14.91 -14.01 22.07
N SER A 347 -13.62 -13.65 22.16
CA SER A 347 -12.90 -13.60 23.44
C SER A 347 -12.48 -12.21 23.89
N LYS A 348 -12.56 -11.19 23.02
CA LYS A 348 -12.09 -9.82 23.31
C LYS A 348 -13.19 -8.75 23.13
N PRO A 349 -13.25 -7.72 23.99
CA PRO A 349 -14.17 -6.59 23.83
C PRO A 349 -13.85 -5.80 22.55
N GLU A 350 -14.73 -4.85 22.18
CA GLU A 350 -14.40 -3.87 21.15
C GLU A 350 -13.19 -3.01 21.56
N VAL A 351 -12.44 -2.52 20.58
CA VAL A 351 -11.26 -1.67 20.81
C VAL A 351 -11.14 -0.64 19.70
N THR A 352 -10.64 0.54 20.06
CA THR A 352 -10.22 1.57 19.11
C THR A 352 -8.71 1.69 19.16
N PHE A 353 -8.06 1.47 18.03
CA PHE A 353 -6.66 1.80 17.84
C PHE A 353 -6.55 3.18 17.21
N GLU A 354 -5.68 4.03 17.73
CA GLU A 354 -5.42 5.34 17.16
C GLU A 354 -3.98 5.43 16.69
N TRP A 355 -3.76 5.35 15.38
CA TRP A 355 -2.46 5.65 14.81
C TRP A 355 -2.25 7.15 14.83
N LYS A 356 -1.24 7.62 15.55
CA LYS A 356 -0.88 9.04 15.63
C LYS A 356 0.24 9.33 14.65
N ILE A 357 0.20 10.51 14.04
CA ILE A 357 1.30 10.98 13.19
C ILE A 357 2.62 10.95 13.99
N PRO A 358 3.63 10.17 13.55
CA PRO A 358 4.87 10.00 14.30
C PRO A 358 5.65 11.30 14.43
N ARG A 359 6.23 11.50 15.62
CA ARG A 359 7.05 12.67 15.96
C ARG A 359 8.28 12.23 16.72
N ASP A 360 9.39 12.93 16.50
CA ASP A 360 10.60 12.74 17.30
C ASP A 360 10.47 13.42 18.69
N ALA A 361 11.50 13.27 19.53
CA ALA A 361 11.53 13.83 20.88
C ALA A 361 11.40 15.37 20.92
N SER A 362 11.69 16.07 19.81
CA SER A 362 11.51 17.53 19.69
C SER A 362 10.09 17.92 19.25
N GLY A 363 9.24 16.93 18.95
CA GLY A 363 7.90 17.13 18.41
C GLY A 363 7.87 17.32 16.89
N ALA A 364 9.01 17.21 16.20
CA ALA A 364 9.07 17.32 14.76
C ALA A 364 8.55 16.03 14.08
N PRO A 365 7.84 16.13 12.94
CA PRO A 365 7.44 14.98 12.15
C PRO A 365 8.57 13.95 11.90
N LEU A 366 8.27 12.66 12.07
CA LEU A 366 9.24 11.56 11.96
C LEU A 366 8.86 10.57 10.85
N SER A 367 9.86 10.13 10.08
CA SER A 367 9.77 9.03 9.12
C SER A 367 11.07 8.23 9.17
N ASN A 368 11.05 7.09 9.86
CA ASN A 368 12.20 6.20 10.06
C ASN A 368 11.80 4.73 9.91
N ALA A 369 12.71 3.79 10.17
CA ALA A 369 12.43 2.37 10.02
C ALA A 369 11.33 1.85 10.96
N ILE A 370 11.44 2.12 12.27
CA ILE A 370 10.49 1.64 13.28
C ILE A 370 9.07 2.16 13.01
N GLU A 371 8.90 3.42 12.63
CA GLU A 371 7.58 3.98 12.37
C GLU A 371 6.95 3.44 11.07
N ARG A 372 7.76 3.01 10.09
CA ARG A 372 7.27 2.27 8.91
C ARG A 372 6.74 0.89 9.32
N ASP A 373 7.43 0.20 10.22
CA ASP A 373 7.06 -1.11 10.73
C ASP A 373 5.82 -1.03 11.65
N ARG A 374 5.76 -0.05 12.54
CA ARG A 374 4.58 0.26 13.37
C ARG A 374 3.37 0.54 12.49
N ALA A 375 3.51 1.43 11.50
CA ALA A 375 2.43 1.74 10.57
C ALA A 375 1.89 0.49 9.84
N ARG A 376 2.76 -0.48 9.53
CA ARG A 376 2.35 -1.76 8.90
C ARG A 376 1.40 -2.55 9.78
N THR A 377 1.69 -2.67 11.06
CA THR A 377 0.80 -3.32 12.02
C THR A 377 -0.53 -2.58 12.17
N TYR A 378 -0.52 -1.26 12.25
CA TYR A 378 -1.77 -0.49 12.30
C TYR A 378 -2.60 -0.65 11.03
N PHE A 379 -1.97 -0.72 9.85
CA PHE A 379 -2.70 -0.90 8.61
C PHE A 379 -3.29 -2.31 8.43
N GLN A 380 -2.73 -3.33 9.09
CA GLN A 380 -3.40 -4.64 9.19
C GLN A 380 -4.77 -4.51 9.86
N ALA A 381 -4.85 -3.77 10.99
CA ALA A 381 -6.12 -3.48 11.66
C ALA A 381 -7.03 -2.58 10.81
N TYR A 382 -6.47 -1.60 10.10
CA TYR A 382 -7.18 -0.74 9.17
C TYR A 382 -7.87 -1.56 8.07
N ALA A 383 -7.15 -2.45 7.40
CA ALA A 383 -7.69 -3.29 6.33
C ALA A 383 -8.80 -4.21 6.85
N ALA A 384 -8.67 -4.75 8.06
CA ALA A 384 -9.73 -5.53 8.70
C ALA A 384 -10.99 -4.70 8.97
N ALA A 385 -10.82 -3.45 9.45
CA ALA A 385 -11.92 -2.52 9.68
C ALA A 385 -12.64 -2.12 8.37
N CYS A 386 -11.89 -1.85 7.31
CA CYS A 386 -12.42 -1.64 5.97
C CYS A 386 -13.22 -2.86 5.47
N ALA A 387 -12.67 -4.07 5.60
CA ALA A 387 -13.32 -5.30 5.15
C ALA A 387 -14.65 -5.57 5.86
N LEU A 388 -14.80 -5.17 7.14
CA LEU A 388 -16.09 -5.24 7.84
C LEU A 388 -17.15 -4.38 7.15
N TYR A 389 -16.80 -3.11 6.87
CA TYR A 389 -17.68 -2.19 6.16
C TYR A 389 -18.02 -2.67 4.73
N PHE A 390 -17.02 -3.13 3.96
CA PHE A 390 -17.23 -3.60 2.60
C PHE A 390 -18.13 -4.83 2.55
N THR A 391 -18.00 -5.71 3.54
CA THR A 391 -18.89 -6.86 3.69
C THR A 391 -20.34 -6.42 3.92
N GLU A 392 -20.58 -5.45 4.81
CA GLU A 392 -21.93 -4.92 5.04
C GLU A 392 -22.55 -4.36 3.76
N LYS A 393 -21.75 -3.62 2.98
CA LYS A 393 -22.18 -3.07 1.69
C LYS A 393 -22.47 -4.15 0.65
N ALA A 394 -21.61 -5.15 0.51
CA ALA A 394 -21.82 -6.27 -0.40
C ALA A 394 -23.09 -7.06 -0.03
N LEU A 395 -23.32 -7.32 1.26
CA LEU A 395 -24.54 -7.97 1.74
C LEU A 395 -25.79 -7.12 1.49
N ALA A 396 -25.70 -5.79 1.60
CA ALA A 396 -26.81 -4.89 1.28
C ALA A 396 -27.19 -4.94 -0.20
N GLU A 397 -26.21 -4.99 -1.12
CA GLU A 397 -26.45 -5.19 -2.55
C GLU A 397 -27.19 -6.51 -2.82
N ILE A 398 -26.74 -7.61 -2.23
CA ILE A 398 -27.37 -8.94 -2.37
C ILE A 398 -28.80 -8.94 -1.83
N ARG A 399 -29.01 -8.41 -0.62
CA ARG A 399 -30.35 -8.35 0.00
C ARG A 399 -31.33 -7.51 -0.82
N ALA A 400 -30.83 -6.54 -1.56
CA ALA A 400 -31.62 -5.74 -2.48
C ALA A 400 -31.79 -6.38 -3.87
N GLY A 401 -31.29 -7.61 -4.09
CA GLY A 401 -31.37 -8.34 -5.35
C GLY A 401 -30.40 -7.85 -6.44
N ARG A 402 -29.45 -6.95 -6.11
CA ARG A 402 -28.46 -6.43 -7.05
C ARG A 402 -27.22 -7.32 -7.07
N THR A 403 -27.34 -8.47 -7.72
CA THR A 403 -26.29 -9.51 -7.73
C THR A 403 -25.42 -9.53 -9.00
N LYS A 404 -25.61 -8.56 -9.91
CA LYS A 404 -24.76 -8.42 -11.09
C LYS A 404 -23.36 -7.96 -10.65
N THR A 405 -22.32 -8.58 -11.18
CA THR A 405 -20.92 -8.31 -10.78
C THR A 405 -20.02 -7.87 -11.92
N TRP A 406 -20.53 -7.84 -13.17
CA TRP A 406 -19.77 -7.45 -14.35
C TRP A 406 -20.63 -6.69 -15.37
N GLU A 407 -20.06 -5.68 -16.03
CA GLU A 407 -20.67 -4.91 -17.13
C GLU A 407 -19.97 -5.16 -18.48
N PRO A 408 -20.72 -5.25 -19.59
CA PRO A 408 -20.15 -5.38 -20.92
C PRO A 408 -19.52 -4.06 -21.39
N PHE A 409 -18.50 -4.19 -22.23
CA PHE A 409 -17.77 -3.06 -22.79
C PHE A 409 -17.30 -3.36 -24.22
N SER A 410 -16.89 -2.32 -24.93
CA SER A 410 -16.19 -2.40 -26.21
C SER A 410 -14.82 -1.76 -26.07
N VAL A 411 -13.79 -2.39 -26.64
CA VAL A 411 -12.46 -1.80 -26.69
C VAL A 411 -12.46 -0.68 -27.73
N PRO A 412 -12.08 0.56 -27.39
CA PRO A 412 -11.99 1.66 -28.34
C PRO A 412 -10.81 1.47 -29.29
N ASP A 413 -10.88 2.06 -30.48
CA ASP A 413 -9.74 2.08 -31.40
C ASP A 413 -8.59 2.94 -30.86
N GLU A 414 -8.91 4.07 -30.23
CA GLU A 414 -7.96 5.06 -29.71
C GLU A 414 -8.36 5.46 -28.28
N ALA A 415 -7.43 5.41 -27.33
CA ALA A 415 -7.64 5.89 -25.96
C ALA A 415 -6.32 6.10 -25.21
N ASN A 416 -6.30 7.04 -24.27
CA ASN A 416 -5.28 7.13 -23.23
C ASN A 416 -5.95 7.07 -21.86
N SER A 417 -5.36 6.33 -20.94
CA SER A 417 -5.99 6.00 -19.66
C SER A 417 -4.95 5.75 -18.58
N CYS A 418 -5.37 5.90 -17.33
CA CYS A 418 -4.57 5.56 -16.18
C CYS A 418 -5.44 4.91 -15.10
N GLY A 419 -4.82 4.05 -14.30
CA GLY A 419 -5.42 3.48 -13.10
C GLY A 419 -4.53 3.79 -11.91
N PHE A 420 -5.14 4.04 -10.76
CA PHE A 420 -4.46 4.34 -9.51
C PHE A 420 -5.00 3.44 -8.40
N THR A 421 -4.09 2.88 -7.61
CA THR A 421 -4.38 2.30 -6.29
C THR A 421 -3.14 2.40 -5.42
N GLU A 422 -3.25 1.93 -4.20
CA GLU A 422 -2.15 1.59 -3.31
C GLU A 422 -1.91 0.08 -3.38
N ALA A 423 -0.76 -0.36 -3.87
CA ALA A 423 -0.34 -1.74 -3.65
C ALA A 423 -0.02 -1.96 -2.16
N VAL A 424 0.21 -3.21 -1.77
CA VAL A 424 0.66 -3.53 -0.39
C VAL A 424 1.84 -2.65 0.04
N ARG A 425 2.73 -2.30 -0.90
CA ARG A 425 3.96 -1.56 -0.61
C ARG A 425 3.90 -0.06 -0.90
N GLY A 426 2.76 0.49 -1.31
CA GLY A 426 2.66 1.92 -1.66
C GLY A 426 2.03 2.20 -3.02
N VAL A 427 2.30 3.41 -3.52
CA VAL A 427 1.87 3.93 -4.83
C VAL A 427 1.93 2.89 -5.96
N LEU A 428 0.81 2.68 -6.67
CA LEU A 428 0.76 1.89 -7.88
C LEU A 428 -0.12 2.54 -8.95
N SER A 429 0.46 2.81 -10.10
CA SER A 429 -0.23 3.38 -11.25
C SER A 429 0.10 2.59 -12.49
N HIS A 430 -0.91 2.37 -13.32
CA HIS A 430 -0.71 1.87 -14.68
C HIS A 430 -1.17 2.94 -15.64
N HIS A 431 -0.37 3.19 -16.68
CA HIS A 431 -0.67 4.13 -17.75
C HIS A 431 -0.71 3.39 -19.06
N MET A 432 -1.81 3.50 -19.80
CA MET A 432 -2.03 2.77 -21.06
C MET A 432 -2.46 3.71 -22.17
N VAL A 433 -1.94 3.45 -23.37
CA VAL A 433 -2.36 4.05 -24.64
C VAL A 433 -2.79 2.94 -25.58
N ILE A 434 -3.96 3.10 -26.20
CA ILE A 434 -4.51 2.22 -27.23
C ILE A 434 -4.45 2.96 -28.56
N ARG A 435 -3.93 2.30 -29.60
CA ARG A 435 -4.02 2.73 -31.00
C ARG A 435 -4.47 1.56 -31.88
N ASN A 436 -5.40 1.79 -32.80
CA ASN A 436 -6.03 0.76 -33.63
C ASN A 436 -6.48 -0.51 -32.84
N GLY A 437 -7.08 -0.31 -31.66
CA GLY A 437 -7.59 -1.40 -30.82
C GLY A 437 -6.49 -2.28 -30.20
N LYS A 438 -5.25 -1.82 -30.17
CA LYS A 438 -4.08 -2.52 -29.59
C LYS A 438 -3.38 -1.63 -28.58
N ILE A 439 -2.75 -2.24 -27.58
CA ILE A 439 -1.85 -1.54 -26.66
C ILE A 439 -0.68 -0.97 -27.47
N ALA A 440 -0.63 0.36 -27.56
CA ALA A 440 0.48 1.10 -28.17
C ALA A 440 1.54 1.48 -27.14
N ASN A 441 1.13 1.73 -25.90
CA ASN A 441 2.04 1.95 -24.77
C ASN A 441 1.42 1.45 -23.46
N TYR A 442 2.24 0.89 -22.57
CA TYR A 442 1.79 0.43 -21.25
C TYR A 442 2.93 0.46 -20.23
N HIS A 443 2.78 1.30 -19.20
CA HIS A 443 3.81 1.47 -18.17
C HIS A 443 3.20 1.37 -16.78
N PRO A 444 3.45 0.26 -16.05
CA PRO A 444 3.14 0.15 -14.64
C PRO A 444 4.31 0.72 -13.81
N TYR A 445 3.98 1.59 -12.85
CA TYR A 445 4.92 2.08 -11.83
C TYR A 445 4.47 1.64 -10.44
N PRO A 446 4.90 0.44 -9.99
CA PRO A 446 4.72 -0.01 -8.61
C PRO A 446 5.56 0.81 -7.62
N PRO A 447 5.42 0.57 -6.31
CA PRO A 447 6.10 1.37 -5.29
C PRO A 447 7.62 1.09 -5.22
N THR A 448 8.06 -0.13 -5.50
CA THR A 448 9.50 -0.47 -5.45
C THR A 448 10.35 0.34 -6.41
N PRO A 449 9.95 0.61 -7.67
CA PRO A 449 10.62 1.59 -8.52
C PRO A 449 10.84 2.96 -7.87
N TRP A 450 9.92 3.43 -7.02
CA TRP A 450 10.11 4.67 -6.25
C TRP A 450 11.15 4.46 -5.16
N ASN A 451 10.93 3.49 -4.27
CA ASN A 451 11.77 3.29 -3.10
C ASN A 451 13.21 2.85 -3.44
N ALA A 452 13.36 1.97 -4.43
CA ALA A 452 14.62 1.41 -4.90
C ALA A 452 15.20 2.16 -6.10
N SER A 453 14.67 3.36 -6.39
CA SER A 453 15.22 4.20 -7.45
C SER A 453 16.70 4.47 -7.20
N VAL A 454 17.42 4.65 -8.29
CA VAL A 454 18.84 5.03 -8.26
C VAL A 454 19.00 6.53 -8.39
N ARG A 455 20.23 7.02 -8.29
CA ARG A 455 20.56 8.42 -8.59
C ARG A 455 20.02 8.82 -9.96
N ASP A 456 19.32 9.95 -10.00
CA ASP A 456 18.79 10.53 -11.23
C ASP A 456 19.82 11.45 -11.91
N SER A 457 19.42 12.09 -13.02
CA SER A 457 20.25 12.99 -13.81
C SER A 457 20.71 14.24 -13.04
N TYR A 458 20.10 14.52 -11.89
CA TYR A 458 20.46 15.60 -10.99
C TYR A 458 21.33 15.13 -9.82
N GLY A 459 21.67 13.83 -9.78
CA GLY A 459 22.47 13.22 -8.72
C GLY A 459 21.68 12.94 -7.43
N THR A 460 20.35 13.13 -7.43
CA THR A 460 19.54 12.91 -6.22
C THR A 460 19.37 11.41 -5.98
N PRO A 461 19.82 10.87 -4.83
CA PRO A 461 19.69 9.45 -4.51
C PRO A 461 18.23 9.05 -4.38
N GLY A 462 17.95 7.77 -4.60
CA GLY A 462 16.63 7.21 -4.28
C GLY A 462 16.45 6.91 -2.79
N PRO A 463 15.23 6.59 -2.36
CA PRO A 463 14.90 6.40 -0.95
C PRO A 463 15.70 5.36 -0.19
N TYR A 464 16.02 4.22 -0.80
CA TYR A 464 16.85 3.21 -0.13
C TYR A 464 18.29 3.67 0.07
N GLU A 465 18.87 4.36 -0.92
CA GLU A 465 20.23 4.89 -0.80
C GLU A 465 20.29 6.00 0.25
N ASP A 466 19.32 6.91 0.22
CA ASP A 466 19.22 8.06 1.12
C ASP A 466 18.89 7.67 2.57
N ALA A 467 18.09 6.63 2.80
CA ALA A 467 17.78 6.16 4.17
C ALA A 467 18.92 5.35 4.81
N VAL A 468 19.83 4.79 4.00
CA VAL A 468 20.99 4.00 4.50
C VAL A 468 22.20 4.90 4.79
N GLN A 469 22.30 6.04 4.09
CA GLN A 469 23.33 7.06 4.31
C GLN A 469 23.09 7.82 5.62
#